data_AF-A0AAD6LU15-F1
#
_entry.id   AF-A0AAD6LU15-F1
#
_cell.length_a   1.000
_cell.length_b   1.000
_cell.length_c   1.000
_cell.angle_alpha   90.00
_cell.angle_beta   90.00
_cell.angle_gamma   90.00
#
_symmetry.space_group_name_H-M   'P 1'
#
loop_
_entity.id
_entity.type
_entity.pdbx_description
1 polymer ?
#
loop_
_entity_poly.entity_id
_entity_poly.type
_entity_poly.pdbx_seq_one_letter_code
_entity_poly.pdbx_strand_id
1 'polypeptide(L)'
;MFGFCGYQGSITHQDFAGHKGTIHTGDVQWMTAGRGIIHSEMPAGEGAQTGLQLWINLSSQDKIVQNFSSIFTMQRMLIIRNLFDRIEPRYQELLSDDIKRAEKDGAEVRIIAGESMGVRSPVYTRTPTMYLDFSLKPRAQVHQNIPESWNGFVYVIEGEGVFGKPSSSPSTAHHVLVLGPGDGLSVWNRSSKPLRFVLIAGQPINEPVVQYGPFVMNTEAEIDQTIEDYHYSKNGFEMAKFWRSQ
;
A
#
# COMPACT_ATOMS: atom_id res chain seq x y z
N MET A 1 -1.19 5.53 -3.38
CA MET A 1 -0.07 5.07 -2.53
C MET A 1 0.18 3.61 -2.87
N PHE A 2 1.41 3.16 -2.80
CA PHE A 2 1.85 1.86 -3.28
C PHE A 2 2.69 1.18 -2.22
N GLY A 3 2.40 -0.09 -1.92
CA GLY A 3 3.22 -0.96 -1.10
C GLY A 3 3.71 -2.15 -1.91
N PHE A 4 5.03 -2.30 -2.05
CA PHE A 4 5.66 -3.49 -2.60
C PHE A 4 6.28 -4.32 -1.48
N CYS A 5 6.07 -5.63 -1.48
CA CYS A 5 6.78 -6.56 -0.59
C CYS A 5 7.43 -7.67 -1.43
N GLY A 6 8.75 -7.82 -1.32
CA GLY A 6 9.49 -8.90 -1.99
C GLY A 6 9.35 -10.24 -1.26
N TYR A 7 9.08 -11.32 -2.00
CA TYR A 7 8.99 -12.69 -1.47
C TYR A 7 10.08 -13.61 -2.05
N GLN A 8 10.48 -13.39 -3.29
CA GLN A 8 11.58 -14.11 -3.93
C GLN A 8 12.24 -13.24 -4.98
N GLY A 9 13.58 -13.26 -4.98
CA GLY A 9 14.42 -12.48 -5.89
C GLY A 9 14.50 -11.00 -5.50
N SER A 10 14.71 -10.13 -6.47
CA SER A 10 14.85 -8.69 -6.31
C SER A 10 14.31 -7.88 -7.49
N ILE A 11 13.82 -6.68 -7.20
CA ILE A 11 13.30 -5.73 -8.19
C ILE A 11 14.07 -4.42 -8.06
N THR A 12 14.59 -3.91 -9.18
CA THR A 12 15.13 -2.56 -9.25
C THR A 12 14.01 -1.57 -9.53
N HIS A 13 14.05 -0.42 -8.88
CA HIS A 13 13.17 0.69 -9.19
C HIS A 13 13.99 1.94 -9.49
N GLN A 14 13.46 2.79 -10.38
CA GLN A 14 14.01 4.10 -10.68
C GLN A 14 12.87 5.07 -11.00
N ASP A 15 12.90 6.27 -10.43
CA ASP A 15 11.96 7.34 -10.75
C ASP A 15 12.59 8.50 -11.54
N PHE A 16 11.73 9.39 -12.02
CA PHE A 16 12.10 10.61 -12.76
C PHE A 16 12.80 11.71 -11.94
N ALA A 17 12.82 11.58 -10.62
CA ALA A 17 13.50 12.48 -9.69
C ALA A 17 14.91 11.96 -9.36
N GLY A 18 15.28 10.79 -9.89
CA GLY A 18 16.57 10.16 -9.71
C GLY A 18 16.65 9.22 -8.51
N HIS A 19 15.55 9.00 -7.78
CA HIS A 19 15.52 7.96 -6.76
C HIS A 19 15.60 6.59 -7.43
N LYS A 20 16.48 5.75 -6.92
CA LYS A 20 16.66 4.38 -7.39
C LYS A 20 17.07 3.50 -6.23
N GLY A 21 16.70 2.23 -6.33
CA GLY A 21 17.02 1.24 -5.32
C GLY A 21 16.71 -0.16 -5.83
N THR A 22 17.04 -1.13 -4.99
CA THR A 22 16.74 -2.54 -5.24
C THR A 22 15.99 -3.06 -4.03
N ILE A 23 14.76 -3.52 -4.26
CA ILE A 23 13.94 -4.18 -3.26
C ILE A 23 14.30 -5.67 -3.30
N HIS A 24 14.91 -6.17 -2.23
CA HIS A 24 15.25 -7.57 -2.11
C HIS A 24 14.12 -8.37 -1.45
N THR A 25 14.32 -9.68 -1.36
CA THR A 25 13.41 -10.57 -0.64
C THR A 25 13.25 -10.13 0.81
N GLY A 26 12.01 -9.88 1.21
CA GLY A 26 11.66 -9.39 2.52
C GLY A 26 11.65 -7.86 2.64
N ASP A 27 12.22 -7.11 1.71
CA ASP A 27 12.16 -5.65 1.77
C ASP A 27 10.76 -5.15 1.42
N VAL A 28 10.44 -3.96 1.94
CA VAL A 28 9.21 -3.25 1.62
C VAL A 28 9.52 -1.85 1.11
N GLN A 29 8.87 -1.48 0.01
CA GLN A 29 8.79 -0.10 -0.43
C GLN A 29 7.36 0.42 -0.25
N TRP A 30 7.23 1.51 0.50
CA TRP A 30 5.96 2.22 0.69
C TRP A 30 6.03 3.61 0.06
N MET A 31 5.47 3.74 -1.14
CA MET A 31 5.53 4.93 -1.98
C MET A 31 4.21 5.72 -1.95
N THR A 32 4.28 6.99 -1.59
CA THR A 32 3.18 7.95 -1.79
C THR A 32 3.43 8.66 -3.10
N ALA A 33 2.60 8.42 -4.14
CA ALA A 33 2.75 9.08 -5.44
C ALA A 33 2.34 10.57 -5.41
N GLY A 34 1.37 10.94 -4.56
CA GLY A 34 0.91 12.32 -4.42
C GLY A 34 0.50 12.94 -5.76
N ARG A 35 1.05 14.11 -6.07
CA ARG A 35 0.77 14.87 -7.30
C ARG A 35 1.20 14.20 -8.60
N GLY A 36 2.08 13.20 -8.55
CA GLY A 36 2.57 12.54 -9.75
C GLY A 36 3.94 11.91 -9.54
N ILE A 37 4.08 10.68 -10.03
CA ILE A 37 5.36 10.01 -10.13
C ILE A 37 5.42 9.24 -11.44
N ILE A 38 6.59 9.25 -12.08
CA ILE A 38 6.91 8.33 -13.17
C ILE A 38 8.10 7.52 -12.71
N HIS A 39 7.93 6.21 -12.70
CA HIS A 39 8.95 5.27 -12.29
C HIS A 39 8.89 3.98 -13.13
N SER A 40 9.99 3.23 -13.08
CA SER A 40 10.12 1.90 -13.63
C SER A 40 10.39 0.93 -12.49
N GLU A 41 9.84 -0.27 -12.59
CA GLU A 41 10.07 -1.39 -11.67
C GLU A 41 10.37 -2.63 -12.51
N MET A 42 11.61 -3.10 -12.46
CA MET A 42 12.11 -4.16 -13.32
C MET A 42 12.73 -5.29 -12.51
N PRO A 43 12.59 -6.56 -12.92
CA PRO A 43 13.37 -7.66 -12.37
C PRO A 43 14.87 -7.34 -12.35
N ALA A 44 15.52 -7.48 -11.19
CA ALA A 44 16.93 -7.13 -11.03
C ALA A 44 17.89 -8.28 -11.45
N GLY A 45 17.40 -9.51 -11.57
CA GLY A 45 18.21 -10.68 -11.86
C GLY A 45 17.44 -11.79 -12.58
N GLU A 46 18.14 -12.88 -12.89
CA GLU A 46 17.57 -14.04 -13.56
C GLU A 46 16.64 -14.84 -12.62
N GLY A 47 15.64 -15.50 -13.21
CA GLY A 47 14.65 -16.30 -12.47
C GLY A 47 13.37 -15.55 -12.12
N ALA A 48 12.48 -16.24 -11.41
CA ALA A 48 11.18 -15.72 -11.04
C ALA A 48 11.29 -14.70 -9.90
N GLN A 49 10.72 -13.52 -10.12
CA GLN A 49 10.57 -12.48 -9.10
C GLN A 49 9.15 -12.57 -8.54
N THR A 50 9.03 -12.82 -7.24
CA THR A 50 7.72 -12.91 -6.58
C THR A 50 7.58 -11.75 -5.60
N GLY A 51 6.50 -10.98 -5.76
CA GLY A 51 6.19 -9.82 -4.95
C GLY A 51 4.68 -9.61 -4.82
N LEU A 52 4.27 -8.80 -3.84
CA LEU A 52 2.90 -8.28 -3.77
C LEU A 52 2.91 -6.76 -3.90
N GLN A 53 2.07 -6.26 -4.79
CA GLN A 53 1.84 -4.84 -5.04
C GLN A 53 0.43 -4.47 -4.60
N LEU A 54 0.31 -3.54 -3.65
CA LEU A 54 -0.97 -3.03 -3.15
C LEU A 54 -1.09 -1.54 -3.44
N TRP A 55 -2.20 -1.12 -4.05
CA TRP A 55 -2.55 0.29 -4.22
C TRP A 55 -3.53 0.71 -3.13
N ILE A 56 -3.09 1.63 -2.27
CA ILE A 56 -3.90 2.24 -1.21
C ILE A 56 -4.30 3.64 -1.67
N ASN A 57 -5.60 3.90 -1.69
CA ASN A 57 -6.10 5.20 -2.10
C ASN A 57 -5.75 6.29 -1.06
N LEU A 58 -5.69 7.54 -1.51
CA LEU A 58 -5.46 8.72 -0.69
C LEU A 58 -6.77 9.51 -0.58
N SER A 59 -6.95 10.28 0.50
CA SER A 59 -8.05 11.23 0.59
C SER A 59 -7.89 12.34 -0.47
N SER A 60 -8.98 13.01 -0.82
CA SER A 60 -8.97 14.16 -1.73
C SER A 60 -7.95 15.22 -1.30
N GLN A 61 -7.86 15.49 0.01
CA GLN A 61 -6.92 16.42 0.63
C GLN A 61 -5.45 16.01 0.42
N ASP A 62 -5.19 14.71 0.28
CA ASP A 62 -3.84 14.16 0.10
C ASP A 62 -3.46 13.90 -1.39
N LYS A 63 -4.43 13.95 -2.31
CA LYS A 63 -4.22 13.70 -3.75
C LYS A 63 -3.74 14.96 -4.46
N ILE A 64 -4.55 16.01 -4.43
CA ILE A 64 -4.34 17.26 -5.15
C ILE A 64 -4.98 18.38 -4.34
N VAL A 65 -4.26 19.47 -4.13
CA VAL A 65 -4.87 20.71 -3.67
C VAL A 65 -5.45 21.44 -4.88
N GLN A 66 -6.76 21.62 -4.89
CA GLN A 66 -7.47 22.42 -5.90
C GLN A 66 -6.91 23.84 -5.93
N ASN A 67 -6.41 24.26 -7.10
CA ASN A 67 -6.28 25.68 -7.41
C ASN A 67 -7.69 26.25 -7.58
N PHE A 68 -8.27 26.81 -6.52
CA PHE A 68 -9.41 27.71 -6.66
C PHE A 68 -8.95 28.99 -7.37
N SER A 69 -9.01 29.01 -8.69
CA SER A 69 -8.88 30.23 -9.50
C SER A 69 -10.23 30.93 -9.61
N SER A 70 -10.79 31.37 -8.48
CA SER A 70 -11.89 32.34 -8.51
C SER A 70 -11.61 33.51 -7.57
N ILE A 71 -11.14 34.60 -8.20
CA ILE A 71 -11.26 35.99 -7.75
C ILE A 71 -10.84 36.23 -6.28
N PHE A 72 -9.54 36.40 -6.05
CA PHE A 72 -9.07 37.15 -4.89
C PHE A 72 -8.13 38.27 -5.32
N THR A 73 -8.52 39.48 -4.94
CA THR A 73 -7.89 40.76 -5.24
C THR A 73 -6.39 40.76 -4.89
N MET A 74 -5.59 41.44 -5.71
CA MET A 74 -4.11 41.42 -5.76
C MET A 74 -3.34 41.76 -4.47
N GLN A 75 -3.97 41.96 -3.31
CA GLN A 75 -3.34 42.50 -2.10
C GLN A 75 -3.06 41.48 -0.99
N ARG A 76 -3.40 40.18 -1.16
CA ARG A 76 -3.10 39.10 -0.18
C ARG A 76 -2.18 37.99 -0.71
N MET A 77 -1.40 38.28 -1.76
CA MET A 77 -0.63 37.26 -2.49
C MET A 77 0.64 36.78 -1.75
N LEU A 78 1.10 37.48 -0.70
CA LEU A 78 2.35 37.12 0.00
C LEU A 78 2.19 36.15 1.19
N ILE A 79 0.98 35.97 1.73
CA ILE A 79 0.76 35.14 2.94
C ILE A 79 0.13 33.78 2.61
N ILE A 80 -0.52 33.63 1.44
CA ILE A 80 -1.24 32.39 1.06
C ILE A 80 -0.38 31.45 0.18
N ARG A 81 0.82 31.86 -0.22
CA ARG A 81 1.72 31.00 -1.03
C ARG A 81 2.22 29.74 -0.29
N ASN A 82 2.08 29.67 1.03
CA ASN A 82 2.52 28.53 1.85
C ASN A 82 1.35 27.64 2.36
N LEU A 83 0.12 27.82 1.87
CA LEU A 83 -1.06 27.15 2.42
C LEU A 83 -1.65 26.04 1.54
N PHE A 84 -1.02 25.76 0.40
CA PHE A 84 -1.55 24.84 -0.61
C PHE A 84 -0.41 24.08 -1.30
N ASP A 85 0.44 23.44 -0.50
CA ASP A 85 1.50 22.56 -1.01
C ASP A 85 0.91 21.21 -1.40
N ARG A 86 1.04 20.86 -2.69
CA ARG A 86 0.75 19.51 -3.19
C ARG A 86 1.59 18.51 -2.41
N ILE A 87 1.04 17.32 -2.10
CA ILE A 87 1.85 16.27 -1.48
C ILE A 87 2.87 15.78 -2.50
N GLU A 88 4.14 16.06 -2.22
CA GLU A 88 5.27 15.56 -2.99
C GLU A 88 5.37 14.03 -2.87
N PRO A 89 5.85 13.36 -3.93
CA PRO A 89 6.17 11.95 -3.85
C PRO A 89 7.10 11.66 -2.67
N ARG A 90 6.79 10.61 -1.91
CA ARG A 90 7.59 10.21 -0.74
C ARG A 90 7.74 8.71 -0.67
N TYR A 91 8.97 8.27 -0.43
CA TYR A 91 9.31 6.88 -0.17
C TYR A 91 9.51 6.63 1.33
N GLN A 92 9.04 5.49 1.80
CA GLN A 92 9.40 4.87 3.07
C GLN A 92 9.88 3.46 2.73
N GLU A 93 11.19 3.26 2.70
CA GLU A 93 11.80 1.97 2.41
C GLU A 93 12.20 1.31 3.72
N LEU A 94 11.81 0.05 3.88
CA LEU A 94 12.16 -0.77 5.03
C LEU A 94 12.88 -2.01 4.53
N LEU A 95 14.11 -2.19 5.02
CA LEU A 95 14.83 -3.44 4.83
C LEU A 95 14.15 -4.54 5.66
N SER A 96 14.29 -5.79 5.21
CA SER A 96 13.70 -6.96 5.88
C SER A 96 14.01 -7.03 7.39
N ASP A 97 15.20 -6.58 7.80
CA ASP A 97 15.68 -6.57 9.19
C ASP A 97 15.07 -5.42 10.03
N ASP A 98 14.63 -4.34 9.37
CA ASP A 98 13.99 -3.20 10.02
C ASP A 98 12.48 -3.39 10.22
N ILE A 99 11.88 -4.34 9.47
CA ILE A 99 10.47 -4.71 9.62
C ILE A 99 10.26 -5.39 10.96
N LYS A 100 9.37 -4.82 11.77
CA LYS A 100 9.04 -5.36 13.09
C LYS A 100 8.36 -6.72 12.97
N ARG A 101 8.71 -7.62 13.88
CA ARG A 101 8.18 -8.98 13.95
C ARG A 101 7.68 -9.29 15.34
N ALA A 102 6.68 -10.15 15.42
CA ALA A 102 6.24 -10.77 16.65
C ALA A 102 5.93 -12.25 16.40
N GLU A 103 6.16 -13.09 17.40
CA GLU A 103 5.77 -14.50 17.36
C GLU A 103 5.07 -14.87 18.67
N LYS A 104 3.96 -15.60 18.55
CA LYS A 104 3.25 -16.18 19.68
C LYS A 104 2.56 -17.46 19.27
N ASP A 105 2.68 -18.51 20.09
CA ASP A 105 1.95 -19.77 19.95
C ASP A 105 2.02 -20.40 18.53
N GLY A 106 3.17 -20.23 17.86
CA GLY A 106 3.43 -20.76 16.52
C GLY A 106 2.88 -19.91 15.36
N ALA A 107 2.35 -18.72 15.64
CA ALA A 107 2.05 -17.69 14.65
C ALA A 107 3.14 -16.61 14.68
N GLU A 108 3.86 -16.45 13.57
CA GLU A 108 4.77 -15.32 13.32
C GLU A 108 4.06 -14.28 12.47
N VAL A 109 4.30 -13.00 12.75
CA VAL A 109 3.81 -11.87 11.97
C VAL A 109 4.93 -10.89 11.66
N ARG A 110 5.03 -10.51 10.39
CA ARG A 110 5.82 -9.35 9.93
C ARG A 110 4.88 -8.17 9.79
N ILE A 111 5.16 -7.10 10.53
CA ILE A 111 4.25 -5.97 10.73
C ILE A 111 4.70 -4.86 9.79
N ILE A 112 4.21 -4.90 8.55
CA ILE A 112 4.56 -3.94 7.51
C ILE A 112 3.95 -2.58 7.83
N ALA A 113 2.65 -2.55 8.16
CA ALA A 113 1.96 -1.36 8.64
C ALA A 113 0.93 -1.72 9.72
N GLY A 114 0.68 -0.81 10.66
CA GLY A 114 -0.25 -1.03 11.77
C GLY A 114 0.42 -1.68 12.99
N GLU A 115 -0.34 -2.51 13.71
CA GLU A 115 0.08 -3.13 14.97
C GLU A 115 -0.44 -4.58 15.06
N SER A 116 0.39 -5.48 15.59
CA SER A 116 0.00 -6.84 15.92
C SER A 116 0.77 -7.31 17.15
N MET A 117 0.12 -8.10 18.02
CA MET A 117 0.73 -8.67 19.22
C MET A 117 1.45 -7.65 20.13
N GLY A 118 0.95 -6.40 20.19
CA GLY A 118 1.54 -5.30 20.97
C GLY A 118 2.79 -4.67 20.34
N VAL A 119 3.15 -5.03 19.11
CA VAL A 119 4.27 -4.47 18.37
C VAL A 119 3.75 -3.63 17.20
N ARG A 120 4.24 -2.40 17.07
CA ARG A 120 3.79 -1.42 16.07
C ARG A 120 4.85 -1.16 15.00
N SER A 121 4.44 -1.07 13.74
CA SER A 121 5.31 -0.69 12.62
C SER A 121 5.71 0.79 12.70
N PRO A 122 6.95 1.14 12.29
CA PRO A 122 7.36 2.53 12.13
C PRO A 122 6.77 3.22 10.88
N VAL A 123 6.13 2.47 9.97
CA VAL A 123 5.56 3.03 8.73
C VAL A 123 4.44 4.01 9.05
N TYR A 124 4.57 5.23 8.54
CA TYR A 124 3.51 6.21 8.57
C TYR A 124 2.51 5.96 7.43
N THR A 125 1.23 5.79 7.80
CA THR A 125 0.14 5.60 6.85
C THR A 125 -0.78 6.83 6.88
N ARG A 126 -0.96 7.50 5.72
CA ARG A 126 -1.85 8.67 5.61
C ARG A 126 -3.31 8.26 5.71
N THR A 127 -3.68 7.27 4.92
CA THR A 127 -4.90 6.51 5.09
C THR A 127 -4.61 5.43 6.13
N PRO A 128 -5.25 5.44 7.31
CA PRO A 128 -4.98 4.44 8.35
C PRO A 128 -5.11 3.02 7.79
N THR A 129 -3.99 2.30 7.79
CA THR A 129 -3.86 0.99 7.14
C THR A 129 -3.08 0.02 8.02
N MET A 130 -3.51 -1.22 8.00
CA MET A 130 -2.85 -2.40 8.54
C MET A 130 -2.44 -3.29 7.38
N TYR A 131 -1.17 -3.72 7.38
CA TYR A 131 -0.62 -4.69 6.44
C TYR A 131 0.26 -5.63 7.26
N LEU A 132 -0.21 -6.87 7.42
CA LEU A 132 0.45 -7.91 8.21
C LEU A 132 0.70 -9.14 7.33
N ASP A 133 1.94 -9.63 7.30
CA ASP A 133 2.34 -10.89 6.63
C ASP A 133 2.52 -11.97 7.70
N PHE A 134 1.55 -12.89 7.78
CA PHE A 134 1.48 -13.95 8.77
C PHE A 134 2.04 -15.27 8.24
N SER A 135 2.79 -15.97 9.09
CA SER A 135 3.22 -17.35 8.89
C SER A 135 2.80 -18.20 10.09
N LEU A 136 1.94 -19.18 9.86
CA LEU A 136 1.41 -20.08 10.89
C LEU A 136 2.02 -21.47 10.74
N LYS A 137 2.66 -21.95 11.82
CA LYS A 137 3.08 -23.35 11.95
C LYS A 137 1.86 -24.28 11.92
N PRO A 138 2.04 -25.57 11.57
CA PRO A 138 0.96 -26.56 11.64
C PRO A 138 0.28 -26.55 13.01
N ARG A 139 -1.06 -26.58 13.03
CA ARG A 139 -1.91 -26.52 14.24
C ARG A 139 -1.91 -25.19 15.00
N ALA A 140 -1.18 -24.17 14.54
CA ALA A 140 -1.23 -22.85 15.13
C ALA A 140 -2.54 -22.13 14.79
N GLN A 141 -2.88 -21.15 15.63
CA GLN A 141 -4.01 -20.25 15.43
C GLN A 141 -3.62 -18.84 15.83
N VAL A 142 -4.28 -17.86 15.24
CA VAL A 142 -4.10 -16.45 15.60
C VAL A 142 -5.43 -15.72 15.56
N HIS A 143 -5.59 -14.74 16.44
CA HIS A 143 -6.63 -13.74 16.35
C HIS A 143 -5.98 -12.36 16.23
N GLN A 144 -6.35 -11.62 15.20
CA GLN A 144 -5.90 -10.25 14.97
C GLN A 144 -7.10 -9.32 15.09
N ASN A 145 -7.01 -8.36 16.01
CA ASN A 145 -8.02 -7.33 16.16
C ASN A 145 -7.99 -6.40 14.95
N ILE A 146 -9.17 -6.03 14.44
CA ILE A 146 -9.34 -5.08 13.35
C ILE A 146 -10.41 -4.09 13.83
N PRO A 147 -10.20 -2.77 13.73
CA PRO A 147 -11.24 -1.82 14.10
C PRO A 147 -12.53 -2.07 13.30
N GLU A 148 -13.68 -2.10 13.98
CA GLU A 148 -14.98 -2.45 13.35
C GLU A 148 -15.36 -1.55 12.18
N SER A 149 -14.84 -0.32 12.14
CA SER A 149 -15.07 0.65 11.07
C SER A 149 -14.20 0.42 9.82
N TRP A 150 -13.27 -0.54 9.86
CA TRP A 150 -12.33 -0.78 8.78
C TRP A 150 -12.83 -1.85 7.81
N ASN A 151 -12.53 -1.65 6.53
CA ASN A 151 -12.66 -2.70 5.53
C ASN A 151 -11.38 -3.52 5.51
N GLY A 152 -11.48 -4.83 5.28
CA GLY A 152 -10.31 -5.68 5.18
C GLY A 152 -10.51 -6.91 4.33
N PHE A 153 -9.39 -7.50 3.92
CA PHE A 153 -9.35 -8.77 3.22
C PHE A 153 -8.09 -9.54 3.59
N VAL A 154 -8.15 -10.85 3.38
CA VAL A 154 -6.98 -11.74 3.44
C VAL A 154 -6.61 -12.16 2.04
N TYR A 155 -5.32 -12.23 1.75
CA TYR A 155 -4.82 -12.96 0.59
C TYR A 155 -3.96 -14.14 1.05
N VAL A 156 -4.38 -15.36 0.68
CA VAL A 156 -3.65 -16.58 1.05
C VAL A 156 -2.51 -16.78 0.04
N ILE A 157 -1.27 -16.76 0.52
CA ILE A 157 -0.08 -16.89 -0.33
C ILE A 157 0.25 -18.37 -0.54
N GLU A 158 0.30 -19.13 0.54
CA GLU A 158 0.71 -20.53 0.53
C GLU A 158 -0.05 -21.33 1.58
N GLY A 159 -0.35 -22.59 1.26
CA GLY A 159 -1.00 -23.52 2.17
C GLY A 159 -2.53 -23.39 2.18
N GLU A 160 -3.13 -23.85 3.27
CA GLU A 160 -4.58 -23.79 3.49
C GLU A 160 -4.89 -23.44 4.95
N GLY A 161 -5.97 -22.70 5.16
CA GLY A 161 -6.36 -22.22 6.48
C GLY A 161 -7.87 -22.08 6.61
N VAL A 162 -8.38 -22.14 7.84
CA VAL A 162 -9.77 -21.81 8.14
C VAL A 162 -9.81 -20.38 8.66
N PHE A 163 -10.68 -19.54 8.10
CA PHE A 163 -10.76 -18.10 8.38
C PHE A 163 -12.14 -17.70 8.95
N GLY A 164 -12.13 -16.78 9.90
CA GLY A 164 -13.32 -16.20 10.53
C GLY A 164 -13.96 -17.11 11.58
N LYS A 165 -14.56 -18.23 11.17
CA LYS A 165 -15.23 -19.18 12.06
C LYS A 165 -14.56 -20.55 12.05
N PRO A 166 -14.43 -21.24 13.19
CA PRO A 166 -13.85 -22.59 13.23
C PRO A 166 -14.59 -23.63 12.38
N SER A 167 -15.86 -23.40 12.06
CA SER A 167 -16.70 -24.29 11.25
C SER A 167 -16.65 -23.99 9.75
N SER A 168 -15.96 -22.92 9.33
CA SER A 168 -15.84 -22.57 7.91
C SER A 168 -15.03 -23.61 7.15
N SER A 169 -15.32 -23.75 5.85
CA SER A 169 -14.47 -24.53 4.95
C SER A 169 -13.07 -23.90 4.84
N PRO A 170 -12.01 -24.71 4.74
CA PRO A 170 -10.68 -24.18 4.48
C PRO A 170 -10.62 -23.38 3.18
N SER A 171 -9.80 -22.35 3.14
CA SER A 171 -9.41 -21.60 1.95
C SER A 171 -7.97 -21.90 1.60
N THR A 172 -7.69 -22.07 0.32
CA THR A 172 -6.38 -22.44 -0.20
C THR A 172 -5.64 -21.21 -0.76
N ALA A 173 -4.36 -21.39 -1.08
CA ALA A 173 -3.53 -20.40 -1.75
C ALA A 173 -4.23 -19.73 -2.96
N HIS A 174 -3.84 -18.48 -3.21
CA HIS A 174 -4.27 -17.62 -4.31
C HIS A 174 -5.74 -17.16 -4.25
N HIS A 175 -6.37 -17.23 -3.07
CA HIS A 175 -7.69 -16.67 -2.84
C HIS A 175 -7.62 -15.35 -2.08
N VAL A 176 -8.50 -14.42 -2.46
CA VAL A 176 -8.84 -13.22 -1.69
C VAL A 176 -10.11 -13.49 -0.90
N LEU A 177 -10.05 -13.33 0.42
CA LEU A 177 -11.18 -13.49 1.33
C LEU A 177 -11.56 -12.11 1.87
N VAL A 178 -12.68 -11.57 1.40
CA VAL A 178 -13.20 -10.28 1.89
C VAL A 178 -13.80 -10.50 3.28
N LEU A 179 -13.43 -9.63 4.22
CA LEU A 179 -13.90 -9.71 5.60
C LEU A 179 -15.27 -9.03 5.72
N GLY A 180 -16.19 -9.70 6.43
CA GLY A 180 -17.43 -9.09 6.88
C GLY A 180 -17.23 -8.28 8.17
N PRO A 181 -18.31 -7.70 8.71
CA PRO A 181 -18.28 -7.00 9.99
C PRO A 181 -17.81 -7.90 11.14
N GLY A 182 -17.02 -7.33 12.05
CA GLY A 182 -16.49 -8.00 13.23
C GLY A 182 -15.40 -7.17 13.92
N ASP A 183 -14.94 -7.65 15.07
CA ASP A 183 -13.88 -7.05 15.89
C ASP A 183 -12.46 -7.52 15.50
N GLY A 184 -12.36 -8.43 14.52
CA GLY A 184 -11.09 -8.97 14.08
C GLY A 184 -11.21 -10.17 13.15
N LEU A 185 -10.07 -10.82 12.93
CA LEU A 185 -9.94 -12.02 12.13
C LEU A 185 -9.29 -13.13 12.97
N SER A 186 -10.00 -14.24 13.10
CA SER A 186 -9.44 -15.49 13.60
C SER A 186 -9.04 -16.41 12.45
N VAL A 187 -7.86 -17.03 12.56
CA VAL A 187 -7.31 -17.96 11.57
C VAL A 187 -6.79 -19.21 12.26
N TRP A 188 -7.09 -20.38 11.68
CA TRP A 188 -6.59 -21.68 12.13
C TRP A 188 -5.86 -22.41 11.00
N ASN A 189 -4.61 -22.80 11.24
CA ASN A 189 -3.92 -23.74 10.37
C ASN A 189 -4.19 -25.17 10.85
N ARG A 190 -5.20 -25.83 10.28
CA ARG A 190 -5.54 -27.22 10.61
C ARG A 190 -4.75 -28.26 9.79
N SER A 191 -3.97 -27.79 8.82
CA SER A 191 -3.19 -28.66 7.94
C SER A 191 -1.91 -29.14 8.63
N SER A 192 -1.22 -30.09 8.00
CA SER A 192 0.13 -30.51 8.39
C SER A 192 1.25 -29.65 7.80
N LYS A 193 0.91 -28.67 6.93
CA LYS A 193 1.86 -27.79 6.26
C LYS A 193 1.81 -26.38 6.86
N PRO A 194 2.87 -25.56 6.70
CA PRO A 194 2.79 -24.14 7.03
C PRO A 194 1.71 -23.42 6.22
N LEU A 195 1.14 -22.37 6.80
CA LEU A 195 0.18 -21.48 6.15
C LEU A 195 0.77 -20.07 6.12
N ARG A 196 0.79 -19.43 4.95
CA ARG A 196 1.21 -18.04 4.79
C ARG A 196 0.11 -17.21 4.15
N PHE A 197 -0.20 -16.07 4.75
CA PHE A 197 -1.21 -15.15 4.24
C PHE A 197 -0.90 -13.72 4.64
N VAL A 198 -1.40 -12.76 3.87
CA VAL A 198 -1.40 -11.35 4.28
C VAL A 198 -2.80 -10.93 4.70
N LEU A 199 -2.88 -10.17 5.79
CA LEU A 199 -4.07 -9.45 6.20
C LEU A 199 -3.86 -7.97 5.90
N ILE A 200 -4.79 -7.42 5.11
CA ILE A 200 -4.82 -6.01 4.75
C ILE A 200 -6.15 -5.43 5.22
N ALA A 201 -6.10 -4.38 6.01
CA ALA A 201 -7.28 -3.66 6.46
C ALA A 201 -7.02 -2.16 6.51
N GLY A 202 -8.04 -1.34 6.34
CA GLY A 202 -7.88 0.11 6.40
C GLY A 202 -9.19 0.85 6.61
N GLN A 203 -9.07 2.08 7.08
CA GLN A 203 -10.22 2.97 7.25
C GLN A 203 -10.78 3.36 5.87
N PRO A 204 -12.08 3.15 5.60
CA PRO A 204 -12.72 3.64 4.38
C PRO A 204 -12.63 5.16 4.31
N ILE A 205 -12.24 5.67 3.14
CA ILE A 205 -12.11 7.12 2.89
C ILE A 205 -13.50 7.76 2.73
N ASN A 206 -14.48 7.00 2.22
CA ASN A 206 -15.86 7.47 1.98
C ASN A 206 -15.93 8.68 1.03
N GLU A 207 -15.08 8.70 0.02
CA GLU A 207 -15.08 9.68 -1.06
C GLU A 207 -15.31 8.99 -2.42
N PRO A 208 -15.81 9.70 -3.44
CA PRO A 208 -15.91 9.17 -4.80
C PRO A 208 -14.53 8.73 -5.33
N VAL A 209 -14.53 7.67 -6.13
CA VAL A 209 -13.34 7.13 -6.79
C VAL A 209 -13.60 7.11 -8.29
N VAL A 210 -12.80 7.87 -9.03
CA VAL A 210 -12.76 7.85 -10.50
C VAL A 210 -11.37 7.39 -10.92
N GLN A 211 -11.29 6.36 -11.76
CA GLN A 211 -10.03 5.77 -12.19
C GLN A 211 -9.92 5.76 -13.71
N TYR A 212 -8.77 6.21 -14.21
CA TYR A 212 -8.36 6.07 -15.61
C TYR A 212 -6.91 5.60 -15.68
N GLY A 213 -6.72 4.31 -15.98
CA GLY A 213 -5.40 3.69 -16.00
C GLY A 213 -4.66 3.84 -14.67
N PRO A 214 -3.47 4.50 -14.64
CA PRO A 214 -2.69 4.74 -13.42
C PRO A 214 -3.20 5.92 -12.59
N PHE A 215 -4.15 6.71 -13.11
CA PHE A 215 -4.67 7.89 -12.42
C PHE A 215 -5.93 7.53 -11.64
N VAL A 216 -5.94 7.87 -10.35
CA VAL A 216 -7.09 7.68 -9.47
C VAL A 216 -7.37 9.01 -8.78
N MET A 217 -8.51 9.61 -9.07
CA MET A 217 -8.96 10.92 -8.57
C MET A 217 -10.38 10.82 -7.99
N ASN A 218 -10.97 11.94 -7.57
CA ASN A 218 -12.31 11.99 -7.01
C ASN A 218 -13.37 12.42 -8.05
N THR A 219 -12.98 13.09 -9.13
CA THR A 219 -13.90 13.54 -10.20
C THR A 219 -13.36 13.28 -11.61
N GLU A 220 -14.25 13.24 -12.62
CA GLU A 220 -13.85 13.12 -14.03
C GLU A 220 -13.01 14.33 -14.49
N ALA A 221 -13.37 15.55 -14.06
CA ALA A 221 -12.61 16.75 -14.39
C ALA A 221 -11.16 16.72 -13.84
N GLU A 222 -10.96 16.13 -12.66
CA GLU A 222 -9.61 15.92 -12.11
C GLU A 222 -8.81 14.89 -12.93
N ILE A 223 -9.46 13.85 -13.48
CA ILE A 223 -8.83 12.90 -14.39
C ILE A 223 -8.40 13.60 -15.68
N ASP A 224 -9.30 14.36 -16.31
CA ASP A 224 -9.00 15.10 -17.53
C ASP A 224 -7.80 16.06 -17.32
N GLN A 225 -7.81 16.79 -16.20
CA GLN A 225 -6.69 17.67 -15.86
C GLN A 225 -5.38 16.91 -15.63
N THR A 226 -5.43 15.73 -14.98
CA THR A 226 -4.24 14.90 -14.73
C THR A 226 -3.65 14.35 -16.02
N ILE A 227 -4.52 13.98 -16.98
CA ILE A 227 -4.12 13.53 -18.31
C ILE A 227 -3.42 14.68 -19.06
N GLU A 228 -3.97 15.89 -19.03
CA GLU A 228 -3.32 17.08 -19.59
C GLU A 228 -1.97 17.37 -18.92
N ASP A 229 -1.91 17.33 -17.59
CA ASP A 229 -0.70 17.57 -16.82
C ASP A 229 0.41 16.57 -17.18
N TYR A 230 0.06 15.29 -17.36
CA TYR A 230 0.97 14.26 -17.83
C TYR A 230 1.44 14.52 -19.27
N HIS A 231 0.51 14.74 -20.21
CA HIS A 231 0.84 14.94 -21.63
C HIS A 231 1.69 16.19 -21.87
N TYR A 232 1.45 17.26 -21.13
CA TYR A 232 2.17 18.52 -21.25
C TYR A 232 3.32 18.68 -20.24
N SER A 233 3.59 17.67 -19.40
CA SER A 233 4.64 17.66 -18.38
C SER A 233 4.55 18.86 -17.44
N LYS A 234 3.42 19.01 -16.74
CA LYS A 234 3.13 20.10 -15.79
C LYS A 234 2.70 19.55 -14.44
N ASN A 235 2.71 20.42 -13.42
CA ASN A 235 1.99 20.24 -12.15
C ASN A 235 2.38 18.98 -11.35
N GLY A 236 3.63 18.52 -11.45
CA GLY A 236 4.12 17.27 -10.87
C GLY A 236 4.78 16.34 -11.89
N PHE A 237 4.54 16.56 -13.19
CA PHE A 237 5.11 15.77 -14.28
C PHE A 237 6.20 16.50 -15.08
N GLU A 238 6.78 17.58 -14.55
CA GLU A 238 7.77 18.42 -15.25
C GLU A 238 8.99 17.61 -15.74
N MET A 239 9.41 16.62 -14.95
CA MET A 239 10.56 15.76 -15.27
C MET A 239 10.25 14.69 -16.32
N ALA A 240 8.96 14.45 -16.63
CA ALA A 240 8.53 13.41 -17.56
C ALA A 240 9.09 13.59 -18.97
N LYS A 241 9.18 14.85 -19.43
CA LYS A 241 9.51 15.20 -20.82
C LYS A 241 10.85 14.63 -21.31
N PHE A 242 11.82 14.50 -20.41
CA PHE A 242 13.19 14.11 -20.75
C PHE A 242 13.62 12.81 -20.11
N TRP A 243 12.76 12.22 -19.28
CA TRP A 243 13.13 11.04 -18.51
C TRP A 243 12.90 9.75 -19.29
N ARG A 244 13.86 8.85 -19.18
CA ARG A 244 13.77 7.44 -19.54
C ARG A 244 14.49 6.66 -18.45
N SER A 245 13.92 5.54 -18.02
CA SER A 245 14.64 4.62 -17.14
C SER A 245 15.86 4.06 -17.86
N GLN A 246 16.89 3.73 -17.08
CA GLN A 246 18.09 3.06 -17.57
C GLN A 246 17.82 1.61 -17.97
#